data_AF-A0A328WS64-F1
#
_entry.id   AF-A0A328WS64-F1
#
_cell.length_a   1.000
_cell.length_b   1.000
_cell.length_c   1.000
_cell.angle_alpha   90.00
_cell.angle_beta   90.00
_cell.angle_gamma   90.00
#
_symmetry.space_group_name_H-M   'P 1'
#
loop_
_entity.id
_entity.type
_entity.pdbx_description
1 polymer ?
#
loop_
_entity_poly.entity_id
_entity_poly.type
_entity_poly.pdbx_seq_one_letter_code
_entity_poly.pdbx_strand_id
1 'polypeptide(L)'
;MIQNLNDLLFIISNYFFISFGIYSILYLILSIFIKKKILYKTDNEVCKLIIFLGIIYFVVWTIAVFISLVNEESRTYLLNRMFGKYWIGFWLQPLFWIGMTQLLRLEKIQKKWFSRILFSFFFIFSFEKIVIITTSLHRDYLPSSWTMYSDLDFLPDYFWINLILKIILFLLFAGIFYSIRKTILNFWTIK
;
A
#
# COMPACT_ATOMS: atom_id res chain seq x y z
N MET A 1 3.77 -14.64 -17.10
CA MET A 1 2.72 -14.84 -16.07
C MET A 1 3.16 -14.34 -14.70
N ILE A 2 4.28 -14.81 -14.13
CA ILE A 2 4.80 -14.32 -12.84
C ILE A 2 5.09 -12.80 -12.88
N GLN A 3 5.69 -12.31 -13.97
CA GLN A 3 5.95 -10.87 -14.13
C GLN A 3 4.67 -10.03 -13.96
N ASN A 4 3.59 -10.38 -14.67
CA ASN A 4 2.32 -9.67 -14.57
C ASN A 4 1.73 -9.70 -13.14
N LEU A 5 1.93 -10.78 -12.38
CA LEU A 5 1.50 -10.87 -10.98
C LEU A 5 2.33 -9.94 -10.10
N ASN A 6 3.65 -9.89 -10.30
CA ASN A 6 4.54 -8.98 -9.59
C ASN A 6 4.24 -7.51 -9.92
N ASP A 7 3.96 -7.20 -11.19
CA ASP A 7 3.55 -5.86 -11.61
C ASP A 7 2.24 -5.45 -10.94
N LEU A 8 1.28 -6.38 -10.81
CA LEU A 8 0.02 -6.12 -10.11
C LEU A 8 0.23 -5.91 -8.60
N LEU A 9 1.10 -6.70 -7.96
CA LEU A 9 1.49 -6.48 -6.56
C LEU A 9 2.16 -5.11 -6.36
N PHE A 10 3.01 -4.71 -7.31
CA PHE A 10 3.65 -3.40 -7.32
C PHE A 10 2.63 -2.28 -7.48
N ILE A 11 1.65 -2.43 -8.38
CA ILE A 11 0.58 -1.44 -8.55
C ILE A 11 -0.22 -1.29 -7.24
N ILE A 12 -0.64 -2.39 -6.63
CA ILE A 12 -1.41 -2.34 -5.38
C ILE A 12 -0.60 -1.66 -4.26
N SER A 13 0.66 -2.05 -4.07
CA SER A 13 1.48 -1.49 -3.00
C SER A 13 1.89 -0.04 -3.27
N ASN A 14 2.44 0.26 -4.45
CA ASN A 14 3.06 1.55 -4.74
C ASN A 14 2.04 2.66 -5.10
N TYR A 15 0.88 2.28 -5.65
CA TYR A 15 -0.15 3.26 -6.05
C TYR A 15 -1.35 3.30 -5.12
N PHE A 16 -1.80 2.17 -4.54
CA PHE A 16 -2.98 2.20 -3.68
C PHE A 16 -2.62 2.34 -2.20
N PHE A 17 -1.72 1.50 -1.69
CA PHE A 17 -1.35 1.52 -0.27
C PHE A 17 -0.64 2.81 0.13
N ILE A 18 0.36 3.26 -0.64
CA ILE A 18 1.03 4.54 -0.38
C ILE A 18 0.06 5.72 -0.48
N SER A 19 -0.78 5.75 -1.52
CA SER A 19 -1.75 6.84 -1.69
C SER A 19 -2.77 6.88 -0.57
N PHE A 20 -3.15 5.72 -0.02
CA PHE A 20 -3.98 5.68 1.18
C PHE A 20 -3.28 6.25 2.42
N GLY A 21 -1.97 6.02 2.55
CA GLY A 21 -1.18 6.67 3.59
C GLY A 21 -1.26 8.19 3.47
N ILE A 22 -0.94 8.72 2.30
CA ILE A 22 -1.01 10.17 2.03
C ILE A 22 -2.44 10.70 2.22
N TYR A 23 -3.45 9.98 1.72
CA TYR A 23 -4.86 10.30 1.93
C TYR A 23 -5.23 10.36 3.41
N SER A 24 -4.69 9.47 4.25
CA SER A 24 -4.98 9.46 5.68
C SER A 24 -4.49 10.73 6.38
N ILE A 25 -3.35 11.29 5.97
CA ILE A 25 -2.88 12.60 6.43
C ILE A 25 -3.82 13.71 5.94
N LEU A 26 -4.17 13.71 4.64
CA LEU A 26 -5.08 14.69 4.07
C LEU A 26 -6.45 14.68 4.76
N TYR A 27 -6.99 13.49 5.03
CA TYR A 27 -8.24 13.31 5.76
C TYR A 27 -8.15 13.90 7.17
N LEU A 28 -7.04 13.68 7.90
CA LEU A 28 -6.84 14.27 9.23
C LEU A 28 -6.85 15.80 9.17
N ILE A 29 -6.12 16.38 8.23
CA ILE A 29 -6.07 17.84 8.03
C ILE A 29 -7.46 18.38 7.70
N LEU A 30 -8.16 17.77 6.74
CA LEU A 30 -9.52 18.17 6.34
C LEU A 30 -10.55 18.00 7.46
N SER A 31 -10.38 17.00 8.33
CA SER A 31 -11.28 16.74 9.46
C SER A 31 -11.28 17.85 10.52
N ILE A 32 -10.26 18.72 10.51
CA ILE A 32 -10.17 19.90 11.37
C ILE A 32 -11.11 21.01 10.86
N PHE A 33 -11.30 21.14 9.54
CA PHE A 33 -12.00 22.27 8.92
C PHE A 33 -13.43 21.95 8.43
N ILE A 34 -13.74 20.70 8.08
CA ILE A 34 -14.99 20.33 7.37
C ILE A 34 -16.01 19.63 8.28
N LYS A 35 -17.32 19.80 7.98
CA LYS A 35 -18.44 19.08 8.62
C LYS A 35 -18.21 17.56 8.61
N LYS A 36 -18.14 16.98 9.80
CA LYS A 36 -17.70 15.59 10.03
C LYS A 36 -18.51 14.49 9.32
N LYS A 37 -19.81 14.70 9.04
CA LYS A 37 -20.70 13.61 8.58
C LYS A 37 -20.41 13.10 7.17
N ILE A 38 -20.22 14.02 6.20
CA ILE A 38 -19.93 13.63 4.81
C ILE A 38 -18.53 13.04 4.72
N LEU A 39 -17.56 13.70 5.35
CA LEU A 39 -16.16 13.30 5.36
C LEU A 39 -15.98 11.90 5.99
N TYR A 40 -16.67 11.61 7.09
CA TYR A 40 -16.65 10.30 7.72
C TYR A 40 -17.26 9.21 6.83
N LYS A 41 -18.35 9.51 6.11
CA LYS A 41 -18.95 8.56 5.18
C LYS A 41 -18.00 8.23 4.04
N THR A 42 -17.35 9.24 3.45
CA THR A 42 -16.37 9.03 2.37
C THR A 42 -15.18 8.22 2.86
N ASP A 43 -14.65 8.54 4.04
CA ASP A 43 -13.50 7.84 4.63
C ASP A 43 -13.81 6.36 4.94
N ASN A 44 -15.01 6.05 5.42
CA ASN A 44 -15.43 4.67 5.64
C ASN A 44 -15.43 3.86 4.33
N GLU A 45 -15.83 4.47 3.21
CA GLU A 45 -15.81 3.80 1.90
C GLU A 45 -14.39 3.62 1.37
N VAL A 46 -13.52 4.61 1.56
CA VAL A 46 -12.08 4.50 1.22
C VAL A 46 -11.41 3.39 2.04
N CYS A 47 -11.70 3.29 3.34
CA CYS A 47 -11.15 2.22 4.18
C CYS A 47 -11.58 0.83 3.69
N LYS A 48 -12.83 0.69 3.27
CA LYS A 48 -13.34 -0.59 2.75
C LYS A 48 -12.71 -0.97 1.40
N LEU A 49 -12.42 0.01 0.55
CA LEU A 49 -11.61 -0.23 -0.66
C LEU A 49 -10.24 -0.79 -0.29
N ILE A 50 -9.56 -0.18 0.68
CA ILE A 50 -8.20 -0.63 1.07
C ILE A 50 -8.21 -2.00 1.75
N ILE A 51 -9.22 -2.30 2.56
CA ILE A 51 -9.43 -3.64 3.10
C ILE A 51 -9.59 -4.66 1.97
N PHE A 52 -10.37 -4.32 0.94
CA PHE A 52 -10.59 -5.19 -0.22
C PHE A 52 -9.31 -5.38 -1.05
N LEU A 53 -8.57 -4.32 -1.33
CA LEU A 53 -7.28 -4.40 -2.03
C LEU A 53 -6.23 -5.18 -1.24
N GLY A 54 -6.25 -5.11 0.10
CA GLY A 54 -5.43 -5.93 0.97
C GLY A 54 -5.64 -7.42 0.76
N ILE A 55 -6.90 -7.86 0.64
CA ILE A 55 -7.25 -9.26 0.37
C ILE A 55 -6.78 -9.67 -1.03
N ILE A 56 -7.03 -8.84 -2.06
CA ILE A 56 -6.56 -9.10 -3.42
C ILE A 56 -5.03 -9.25 -3.45
N TYR A 57 -4.32 -8.34 -2.80
CA TYR A 57 -2.86 -8.38 -2.70
C TYR A 57 -2.39 -9.71 -2.12
N PHE A 58 -3.00 -10.17 -1.02
CA PHE A 58 -2.61 -11.43 -0.39
C PHE A 58 -2.90 -12.66 -1.26
N VAL A 59 -4.03 -12.68 -1.96
CA VAL A 59 -4.37 -13.75 -2.91
C VAL A 59 -3.38 -13.79 -4.06
N VAL A 60 -3.12 -12.65 -4.70
CA VAL A 60 -2.17 -12.53 -5.82
C VAL A 60 -0.77 -12.93 -5.37
N TRP A 61 -0.34 -12.48 -4.19
CA TRP A 61 0.96 -12.83 -3.63
C TRP A 61 1.08 -14.33 -3.38
N THR A 62 0.06 -14.95 -2.80
CA THR A 62 0.04 -16.41 -2.56
C THR A 62 0.11 -17.19 -3.89
N ILE A 63 -0.62 -16.74 -4.91
CA ILE A 63 -0.57 -17.33 -6.26
C ILE A 63 0.84 -17.17 -6.86
N ALA A 64 1.45 -15.99 -6.75
CA ALA A 64 2.80 -15.74 -7.25
C ALA A 64 3.84 -16.66 -6.58
N VAL A 65 3.73 -16.85 -5.26
CA VAL A 65 4.57 -17.79 -4.50
C VAL A 65 4.33 -19.22 -4.96
N PHE A 66 3.07 -19.63 -5.13
CA PHE A 66 2.73 -20.98 -5.57
C PHE A 66 3.29 -21.31 -6.97
N ILE A 67 3.10 -20.42 -7.95
CA ILE A 67 3.64 -20.61 -9.30
C ILE A 67 5.17 -20.68 -9.27
N SER A 68 5.81 -19.83 -8.46
CA SER A 68 7.28 -19.82 -8.32
C SER A 68 7.83 -21.07 -7.62
N LEU A 69 7.04 -21.74 -6.79
CA LEU A 69 7.40 -23.02 -6.17
C LEU A 69 7.30 -24.19 -7.16
N VAL A 70 6.35 -24.15 -8.09
CA VAL A 70 6.17 -25.19 -9.12
C VAL A 70 7.28 -25.11 -10.18
N ASN A 71 7.75 -23.91 -10.51
CA ASN A 71 8.83 -23.72 -11.47
C ASN A 71 10.19 -24.13 -10.89
N GLU A 72 10.82 -25.17 -11.47
CA GLU A 72 12.06 -25.76 -10.96
C GLU A 72 13.23 -24.77 -10.90
N GLU A 73 13.38 -23.90 -11.92
CA GLU A 73 14.45 -22.90 -11.99
C GLU A 73 14.39 -21.89 -10.83
N SER A 74 13.18 -21.48 -10.42
CA SER A 74 13.00 -20.50 -9.35
C SER A 74 12.85 -21.11 -7.96
N ARG A 75 12.57 -22.42 -7.88
CA ARG A 75 12.18 -23.10 -6.64
C ARG A 75 13.29 -23.06 -5.58
N THR A 76 14.52 -23.40 -5.95
CA THR A 76 15.66 -23.44 -5.01
C THR A 76 15.98 -22.06 -4.46
N TYR A 77 15.95 -21.04 -5.32
CA TYR A 77 16.11 -19.64 -4.94
C TYR A 77 14.99 -19.16 -4.01
N LEU A 78 13.74 -19.49 -4.32
CA LEU A 78 12.60 -19.10 -3.51
C LEU A 78 12.60 -19.80 -2.13
N LEU A 79 12.96 -21.08 -2.05
CA LEU A 79 13.11 -21.78 -0.78
C LEU A 79 14.20 -21.14 0.11
N ASN A 80 15.33 -20.74 -0.49
CA ASN A 80 16.36 -19.98 0.22
C ASN A 80 15.86 -18.60 0.68
N ARG A 81 14.96 -17.95 -0.06
CA ARG A 81 14.30 -16.71 0.38
C ARG A 81 13.27 -16.95 1.49
N MET A 82 12.55 -18.06 1.46
CA MET A 82 11.50 -18.38 2.43
C MET A 82 12.03 -18.89 3.76
N PHE A 83 13.19 -19.57 3.78
CA PHE A 83 13.74 -20.24 4.96
C PHE A 83 15.24 -20.00 5.21
N GLY A 84 15.93 -19.27 4.33
CA GLY A 84 17.35 -18.95 4.50
C GLY A 84 17.57 -17.77 5.44
N LYS A 85 18.81 -17.24 5.48
CA LYS A 85 19.25 -16.22 6.44
C LYS A 85 18.36 -14.96 6.53
N TYR A 86 17.73 -14.57 5.43
CA TYR A 86 16.91 -13.35 5.33
C TYR A 86 15.41 -13.64 5.19
N TRP A 87 14.95 -14.80 5.67
CA TRP A 87 13.57 -15.24 5.54
C TRP A 87 12.53 -14.25 6.11
N ILE A 88 12.87 -13.59 7.21
CA ILE A 88 12.00 -12.59 7.83
C ILE A 88 11.63 -11.51 6.82
N GLY A 89 12.56 -11.04 5.99
CA GLY A 89 12.28 -10.02 4.98
C GLY A 89 11.25 -10.46 3.93
N PHE A 90 11.27 -11.75 3.57
CA PHE A 90 10.32 -12.31 2.61
C PHE A 90 8.88 -12.33 3.17
N TRP A 91 8.71 -12.73 4.43
CA TRP A 91 7.37 -12.85 5.04
C TRP A 91 6.85 -11.53 5.62
N LEU A 92 7.73 -10.70 6.17
CA LEU A 92 7.34 -9.51 6.94
C LEU A 92 6.56 -8.53 6.07
N GLN A 93 7.06 -8.20 4.87
CA GLN A 93 6.44 -7.20 4.01
C GLN A 93 5.01 -7.55 3.56
N PRO A 94 4.72 -8.74 2.99
CA PRO A 94 3.38 -9.11 2.58
C PRO A 94 2.43 -9.30 3.77
N LEU A 95 2.90 -9.92 4.88
CA LEU A 95 2.11 -10.09 6.09
C LEU A 95 1.78 -8.76 6.75
N PHE A 96 2.69 -7.80 6.70
CA PHE A 96 2.45 -6.46 7.19
C PHE A 96 1.36 -5.73 6.39
N TRP A 97 1.39 -5.83 5.05
CA TRP A 97 0.35 -5.22 4.22
C TRP A 97 -1.04 -5.77 4.51
N ILE A 98 -1.19 -7.10 4.56
CA ILE A 98 -2.49 -7.69 4.90
C ILE A 98 -2.89 -7.37 6.34
N GLY A 99 -1.97 -7.44 7.30
CA GLY A 99 -2.25 -7.12 8.70
C GLY A 99 -2.76 -5.68 8.87
N MET A 100 -2.07 -4.71 8.27
CA MET A 100 -2.44 -3.31 8.36
C MET A 100 -3.76 -3.01 7.66
N THR A 101 -3.98 -3.54 6.46
CA THR A 101 -5.26 -3.36 5.76
C THR A 101 -6.42 -4.01 6.52
N GLN A 102 -6.24 -5.19 7.12
CA GLN A 102 -7.31 -5.86 7.88
C GLN A 102 -7.60 -5.20 9.23
N LEU A 103 -6.61 -4.60 9.90
CA LEU A 103 -6.82 -3.86 11.15
C LEU A 103 -7.79 -2.68 10.97
N LEU A 104 -7.86 -2.10 9.76
CA LEU A 104 -8.84 -1.08 9.45
C LEU A 104 -10.28 -1.59 9.57
N ARG A 105 -10.59 -2.89 9.59
CA ARG A 105 -11.97 -3.36 9.81
C ARG A 105 -12.53 -2.96 11.19
N LEU A 106 -11.64 -2.70 12.15
CA LEU A 106 -12.03 -2.31 13.50
C LEU A 106 -12.38 -0.82 13.52
N GLU A 107 -13.66 -0.49 13.65
CA GLU A 107 -14.12 0.91 13.68
C GLU A 107 -13.44 1.74 14.78
N LYS A 108 -13.10 1.11 15.91
CA LYS A 108 -12.38 1.74 17.02
C LYS A 108 -10.99 2.25 16.60
N ILE A 109 -10.38 1.58 15.62
CA ILE A 109 -9.05 1.89 15.09
C ILE A 109 -9.18 2.97 14.01
N GLN A 110 -10.17 2.88 13.11
CA GLN A 110 -10.39 3.88 12.06
C GLN A 110 -10.70 5.28 12.59
N LYS A 111 -11.44 5.37 13.70
CA LYS A 111 -11.94 6.64 14.27
C LYS A 111 -10.89 7.43 15.07
N LYS A 112 -9.80 6.80 15.50
CA LYS A 112 -8.79 7.45 16.35
C LYS A 112 -7.78 8.22 15.50
N TRP A 113 -7.57 9.50 15.82
CA TRP A 113 -6.60 10.34 15.10
C TRP A 113 -5.17 9.77 15.16
N PHE A 114 -4.72 9.30 16.33
CA PHE A 114 -3.39 8.73 16.51
C PHE A 114 -3.18 7.47 15.65
N SER A 115 -4.21 6.63 15.58
CA SER A 115 -4.21 5.45 14.73
C SER A 115 -4.02 5.83 13.27
N ARG A 116 -4.72 6.86 12.78
CA ARG A 116 -4.58 7.34 11.39
C ARG A 116 -3.17 7.81 11.05
N ILE A 117 -2.50 8.52 11.96
CA ILE A 117 -1.09 8.91 11.77
C ILE A 117 -0.21 7.68 11.67
N LEU A 118 -0.41 6.70 12.55
CA LEU A 118 0.36 5.47 12.56
C LEU A 118 0.17 4.66 11.26
N PHE A 119 -1.07 4.48 10.81
CA PHE A 119 -1.37 3.85 9.53
C PHE A 119 -0.70 4.60 8.38
N SER A 120 -0.82 5.92 8.34
CA SER A 120 -0.19 6.72 7.30
C SER A 120 1.32 6.50 7.24
N PHE A 121 1.99 6.56 8.40
CA PHE A 121 3.43 6.37 8.48
C PHE A 121 3.83 5.00 7.90
N PHE A 122 3.17 3.95 8.34
CA PHE A 122 3.45 2.58 7.90
C PHE A 122 3.10 2.30 6.43
N PHE A 123 2.09 2.97 5.89
CA PHE A 123 1.74 2.85 4.48
C PHE A 123 2.71 3.60 3.55
N ILE A 124 3.28 4.71 4.01
CA ILE A 124 4.27 5.49 3.24
C ILE A 124 5.66 4.84 3.35
N PHE A 125 6.06 4.50 4.57
CA PHE A 125 7.34 3.87 4.90
C PHE A 125 7.15 2.36 5.07
N SER A 126 7.13 1.65 3.95
CA SER A 126 7.18 0.18 3.96
C SER A 126 8.53 -0.30 4.52
N PHE A 127 8.56 -1.51 5.08
CA PHE A 127 9.81 -2.10 5.58
C PHE A 127 10.87 -2.19 4.51
N GLU A 128 10.50 -2.53 3.28
CA GLU A 128 11.40 -2.50 2.12
C GLU A 128 12.08 -1.13 1.95
N LYS A 129 11.30 -0.04 2.00
CA LYS A 129 11.84 1.33 1.88
C LYS A 129 12.71 1.71 3.07
N ILE A 130 12.33 1.32 4.28
CA ILE A 130 13.13 1.56 5.48
C ILE A 130 14.48 0.86 5.35
N VAL A 131 14.49 -0.41 4.93
CA VAL A 131 15.74 -1.17 4.71
C VAL A 131 16.61 -0.46 3.67
N ILE A 132 16.05 -0.09 2.51
CA ILE A 132 16.78 0.64 1.47
C ILE A 132 17.42 1.91 2.05
N ILE A 133 16.63 2.76 2.71
CA ILE A 133 17.09 4.03 3.31
C ILE A 133 18.19 3.78 4.36
N THR A 134 18.01 2.80 5.25
CA THR A 134 19.01 2.51 6.29
C THR A 134 20.32 2.01 5.69
N THR A 135 20.26 1.17 4.65
CA THR A 135 21.45 0.63 4.00
C THR A 135 22.19 1.66 3.15
N SER A 136 21.49 2.59 2.50
CA SER A 136 22.12 3.69 1.76
C SER A 136 22.80 4.68 2.71
N LEU A 137 22.13 5.07 3.80
CA LEU A 137 22.70 5.95 4.81
C LEU A 137 23.95 5.35 5.50
N HIS A 138 24.03 4.01 5.61
CA HIS A 138 25.18 3.34 6.19
C HIS A 138 26.39 3.20 5.25
N ARG A 139 26.25 3.51 3.97
CA ARG A 139 27.31 3.40 2.97
C ARG A 139 27.83 4.79 2.56
N ASP A 140 26.95 5.78 2.50
CA ASP A 140 27.23 7.10 1.95
C ASP A 140 27.17 8.19 3.02
N TYR A 141 28.12 8.15 3.96
CA TYR A 141 28.22 9.14 5.05
C TYR A 141 28.81 10.49 4.63
N LEU A 142 29.56 10.55 3.52
CA LEU A 142 30.14 11.79 3.04
C LEU A 142 29.16 12.52 2.10
N PRO A 143 28.89 13.82 2.30
CA PRO A 143 28.07 14.61 1.37
C PRO A 143 28.60 14.60 -0.07
N SER A 144 29.90 14.35 -0.26
CA SER A 144 30.55 14.24 -1.57
C SER A 144 30.33 12.91 -2.28
N SER A 145 29.89 11.85 -1.58
CA SER A 145 29.54 10.56 -2.17
C SER A 145 28.05 10.45 -2.47
N TRP A 146 27.28 11.53 -2.29
CA TRP A 146 25.90 11.63 -2.74
C TRP A 146 25.88 11.75 -4.27
N THR A 147 26.19 10.65 -4.95
CA THR A 147 25.76 10.50 -6.34
C THR A 147 24.24 10.36 -6.28
N MET A 148 23.52 11.32 -6.87
CA MET A 148 22.09 11.18 -7.04
C MET A 148 21.87 9.93 -7.92
N TYR A 149 21.53 8.81 -7.28
CA TYR A 149 21.12 7.60 -7.97
C TYR A 149 19.99 7.95 -8.92
N SER A 150 20.24 7.84 -10.22
CA SER A 150 19.32 8.14 -11.31
C SER A 150 18.19 7.12 -11.47
N ASP A 151 18.13 6.10 -10.60
CA ASP A 151 17.12 5.03 -10.66
C ASP A 151 16.13 5.06 -9.49
N LEU A 152 16.04 6.18 -8.78
CA LEU A 152 14.94 6.42 -7.85
C LEU A 152 13.97 7.42 -8.48
N ASP A 153 12.68 7.17 -8.33
CA ASP A 153 11.53 8.06 -8.59
C ASP A 153 11.60 9.43 -7.85
N PHE A 154 12.79 9.85 -7.41
CA PHE A 154 13.16 11.00 -6.62
C PHE A 154 13.91 12.08 -7.43
N LEU A 155 13.80 12.08 -8.77
CA LEU A 155 14.11 13.28 -9.54
C LEU A 155 13.24 14.44 -8.99
N PRO A 156 13.85 15.53 -8.48
CA PRO A 156 13.10 16.66 -7.89
C PRO A 156 12.05 17.23 -8.84
N ASP A 157 12.31 17.15 -10.14
CA ASP A 157 11.54 17.81 -11.19
C ASP A 157 10.11 17.28 -11.35
N TYR A 158 9.85 16.00 -11.01
CA TYR A 158 8.54 15.37 -11.20
C TYR A 158 7.92 14.76 -9.94
N PHE A 159 8.59 14.86 -8.79
CA PHE A 159 8.12 14.30 -7.52
C PHE A 159 6.69 14.75 -7.17
N TRP A 160 6.45 16.07 -7.23
CA TRP A 160 5.15 16.65 -6.90
C TRP A 160 4.04 16.21 -7.86
N ILE A 161 4.36 16.15 -9.16
CA ILE A 161 3.41 15.71 -10.19
C ILE A 161 3.03 14.25 -9.96
N ASN A 162 4.01 13.39 -9.69
CA ASN A 162 3.77 11.98 -9.39
C ASN A 162 2.93 11.78 -8.13
N LEU A 163 3.18 12.57 -7.07
CA LEU A 163 2.43 12.50 -5.82
C LEU A 163 0.96 12.90 -6.05
N ILE A 164 0.72 14.02 -6.75
CA ILE A 164 -0.62 14.50 -7.08
C ILE A 164 -1.36 13.48 -7.95
N LEU A 165 -0.71 12.94 -8.98
CA LEU A 165 -1.30 11.96 -9.88
C LEU A 165 -1.70 10.68 -9.14
N LYS A 166 -0.86 10.20 -8.21
CA LYS A 166 -1.17 9.07 -7.33
C LYS A 166 -2.43 9.30 -6.50
N ILE A 167 -2.57 10.48 -5.87
CA ILE A 167 -3.77 10.82 -5.08
C ILE A 167 -5.02 10.91 -5.97
N ILE A 168 -4.92 11.56 -7.14
CA ILE A 168 -6.06 11.72 -8.06
C ILE A 168 -6.54 10.35 -8.52
N LEU A 169 -5.63 9.49 -8.98
CA LEU A 169 -5.96 8.14 -9.42
C LEU A 169 -6.61 7.34 -8.29
N PHE A 170 -6.04 7.42 -7.08
CA PHE A 170 -6.60 6.77 -5.90
C PHE A 170 -8.04 7.22 -5.59
N LEU A 171 -8.30 8.53 -5.60
CA LEU A 171 -9.65 9.08 -5.35
C LEU A 171 -10.65 8.69 -6.44
N LEU A 172 -10.23 8.66 -7.71
CA LEU A 172 -11.06 8.18 -8.82
C LEU A 172 -11.47 6.71 -8.61
N PHE A 173 -10.52 5.84 -8.28
CA PHE A 173 -10.81 4.44 -7.96
C PHE A 173 -11.73 4.29 -6.75
N ALA A 174 -11.55 5.10 -5.70
CA ALA A 174 -12.45 5.13 -4.56
C ALA A 174 -13.89 5.52 -4.94
N GLY A 175 -14.05 6.50 -5.83
CA GLY A 175 -15.35 6.91 -6.36
C GLY A 175 -16.04 5.83 -7.19
N ILE A 176 -15.27 5.13 -8.06
CA ILE A 176 -15.77 4.02 -8.87
C ILE A 176 -16.21 2.85 -7.97
N PHE A 177 -15.36 2.47 -7.00
CA PHE A 177 -15.66 1.41 -6.04
C PHE A 177 -16.95 1.69 -5.26
N TYR A 178 -17.10 2.93 -4.76
CA TYR A 178 -18.32 3.35 -4.07
C TYR A 178 -19.56 3.24 -4.97
N SER A 179 -19.46 3.66 -6.23
CA SER A 179 -20.56 3.62 -7.20
C SER A 179 -21.00 2.19 -7.52
N ILE A 180 -20.04 1.30 -7.77
CA ILE A 180 -20.30 -0.13 -8.01
C ILE A 180 -20.98 -0.74 -6.79
N ARG A 181 -20.41 -0.54 -5.60
CA ARG A 181 -20.96 -1.11 -4.38
C ARG A 181 -22.37 -0.61 -4.06
N LYS A 182 -22.63 0.68 -4.26
CA LYS A 182 -23.98 1.26 -4.07
C LYS A 182 -24.98 0.60 -5.01
N THR A 183 -24.60 0.36 -6.26
CA THR A 183 -25.45 -0.29 -7.26
C THR A 183 -25.76 -1.74 -6.86
N ILE A 184 -24.75 -2.49 -6.42
CA ILE A 184 -24.92 -3.86 -5.93
C ILE A 184 -25.86 -3.87 -4.72
N LEU A 185 -25.63 -3.02 -3.72
CA LEU A 185 -26.49 -2.97 -2.52
C LEU A 185 -27.95 -2.66 -2.86
N ASN A 186 -28.18 -1.70 -3.76
CA ASN A 186 -29.53 -1.36 -4.20
C ASN A 186 -30.23 -2.53 -4.92
N PHE A 187 -29.49 -3.32 -5.71
CA PHE A 187 -30.02 -4.51 -6.35
C PHE A 187 -30.51 -5.56 -5.35
N TRP A 188 -29.77 -5.79 -4.26
CA TRP A 188 -30.15 -6.73 -3.21
C TRP A 188 -31.30 -6.23 -2.33
N THR A 189 -31.52 -4.92 -2.20
CA THR A 189 -32.64 -4.36 -1.41
C THR A 189 -33.98 -4.35 -2.14
N ILE A 190 -33.98 -4.54 -3.47
CA ILE A 190 -35.20 -4.57 -4.30
C ILE A 190 -35.77 -6.00 -4.41
N LYS A 191 -34.99 -7.00 -3.99
CA LYS A 191 -35.39 -8.41 -3.90
C LYS A 191 -35.83 -8.77 -2.49
#